data_AF-A0AAE1YYG3-F1
#
_entry.id   AF-A0AAE1YYG3-F1
#
_cell.length_a   1.000
_cell.length_b   1.000
_cell.length_c   1.000
_cell.angle_alpha   90.00
_cell.angle_beta   90.00
_cell.angle_gamma   90.00
#
_symmetry.space_group_name_H-M   'P 1'
#
loop_
_entity.id
_entity.type
_entity.pdbx_description
1 polymer ?
#
loop_
_entity_poly.entity_id
_entity_poly.type
_entity_poly.pdbx_seq_one_letter_code
_entity_poly.pdbx_strand_id
1 'polypeptide(L)'
;MDLTQPPGNTGGLSLQFLSHVAAPSPPLNSDRASKIADDSISFQIESRVRDPMNPLPSIPLQLMDQQTESQIRPAEKKSSENKDREEDEEKDFEEFRILGHSMTLKRKRESDSGSSTSTSSSSSKGLWAYSNEMESRRSAVRAWGNQSLQNADPDIFKIMEKEKQRQFKGIELIASENFVCRAVMEALGSHLTNKYSEGMPGARYYGGNQYIDEIETLCCERALAAFGLDPESWGVNVQPYSCTSANFAVYTGLLLPGDRIMGLDTPSGGNTSHGCYLPNGRKVSGASIFFESLPYKVNPQTGYVDYDKLEERALDFRPKILICGGSSYPREWDYAKFRLIADKCGAVLLCDMAQTSGLIAAKECASPFEYCDIITSTTHKSLRGPRGGIIFYRKGPKPKKRGMLLSQGDGSDRYDFEEKINFAVFPALQGGPHNNHIAALAIALKQVATPEYKTYMQQVKKNAKALASALLRRNCRLVTGGTDNHLLLWDLRNFGLTGKNFEKVCEFCHITLNKVTIFDDNGNITPGGVRIGTPAMTSRGCLEADFEMMAEFLLRAAQIASSVQREHGKLPKSFLKGLENNKEIVDLRTRVESFASQFAMPGFD
;
A
#
# COMPACT_ATOMS: atom_id res chain seq x y z
N MET A 1 -7.27 40.58 -47.70
CA MET A 1 -6.74 41.90 -48.09
C MET A 1 -6.48 42.69 -46.83
N ASP A 2 -5.25 42.53 -46.35
CA ASP A 2 -4.32 43.47 -45.72
C ASP A 2 -4.74 44.82 -45.10
N LEU A 3 -4.12 45.06 -43.92
CA LEU A 3 -3.54 46.29 -43.32
C LEU A 3 -4.52 47.37 -42.78
N THR A 4 -4.32 48.11 -41.67
CA THR A 4 -3.29 48.27 -40.62
C THR A 4 -3.82 49.29 -39.59
N GLN A 5 -3.53 49.07 -38.30
CA GLN A 5 -3.20 49.96 -37.14
C GLN A 5 -2.98 51.50 -37.30
N PRO A 6 -2.77 52.34 -36.24
CA PRO A 6 -2.84 52.24 -34.75
C PRO A 6 -3.60 53.46 -34.09
N PRO A 7 -3.47 53.89 -32.80
CA PRO A 7 -2.24 54.38 -32.12
C PRO A 7 -2.06 53.95 -30.63
N GLY A 8 -0.86 54.16 -30.08
CA GLY A 8 -0.59 54.20 -28.63
C GLY A 8 -0.36 55.63 -28.14
N ASN A 9 -0.47 55.89 -26.83
CA ASN A 9 0.66 56.22 -25.92
C ASN A 9 0.21 56.62 -24.49
N THR A 10 0.98 56.13 -23.50
CA THR A 10 1.38 56.74 -22.20
C THR A 10 0.38 57.13 -21.08
N GLY A 11 0.50 56.43 -19.94
CA GLY A 11 1.06 57.03 -18.69
C GLY A 11 0.12 57.24 -17.49
N GLY A 12 0.42 56.60 -16.34
CA GLY A 12 -0.07 57.06 -15.02
C GLY A 12 -0.23 55.98 -13.93
N LEU A 13 0.75 55.88 -13.03
CA LEU A 13 0.70 55.14 -11.75
C LEU A 13 -0.23 55.83 -10.74
N SER A 14 -1.03 55.07 -9.98
CA SER A 14 -1.35 55.41 -8.57
C SER A 14 -1.95 54.22 -7.80
N LEU A 15 -1.36 53.95 -6.63
CA LEU A 15 -1.82 53.05 -5.57
C LEU A 15 -2.91 53.73 -4.75
N GLN A 16 -4.00 53.01 -4.40
CA GLN A 16 -4.77 53.34 -3.20
C GLN A 16 -5.48 52.10 -2.62
N PHE A 17 -5.03 51.72 -1.42
CA PHE A 17 -5.77 50.88 -0.47
C PHE A 17 -6.93 51.68 0.12
N LEU A 18 -8.09 51.06 0.30
CA LEU A 18 -9.05 51.46 1.34
C LEU A 18 -9.88 50.25 1.81
N SER A 19 -9.83 50.05 3.12
CA SER A 19 -10.48 49.01 3.91
C SER A 19 -11.77 49.51 4.58
N HIS A 20 -12.70 48.57 4.81
CA HIS A 20 -13.77 48.53 5.82
C HIS A 20 -14.85 49.64 5.85
N VAL A 21 -16.12 49.23 5.72
CA VAL A 21 -17.23 49.50 6.67
C VAL A 21 -18.30 48.39 6.54
N ALA A 22 -18.89 47.99 7.66
CA ALA A 22 -19.83 46.89 7.84
C ALA A 22 -21.31 47.31 7.94
N ALA A 23 -22.20 46.35 7.61
CA ALA A 23 -23.62 46.14 8.02
C ALA A 23 -24.70 47.15 7.57
N PRO A 24 -26.03 46.81 7.57
CA PRO A 24 -26.71 45.68 8.25
C PRO A 24 -27.78 44.90 7.42
N SER A 25 -28.23 43.78 7.98
CA SER A 25 -29.30 42.87 7.54
C SER A 25 -30.73 43.37 7.85
N PRO A 26 -31.76 42.84 7.15
CA PRO A 26 -33.07 42.58 7.77
C PRO A 26 -33.72 41.25 7.28
N PRO A 27 -34.95 40.86 7.67
CA PRO A 27 -35.25 40.09 8.88
C PRO A 27 -35.91 38.71 8.60
N LEU A 28 -36.00 37.89 9.66
CA LEU A 28 -36.68 36.59 9.71
C LEU A 28 -38.21 36.67 9.56
N ASN A 29 -38.79 35.72 8.84
CA ASN A 29 -40.14 35.21 9.10
C ASN A 29 -40.30 33.74 8.68
N SER A 30 -41.28 33.09 9.30
CA SER A 30 -41.38 31.68 9.67
C SER A 30 -41.99 30.71 8.64
N ASP A 31 -41.76 29.42 8.92
CA ASP A 31 -42.59 28.24 8.65
C ASP A 31 -42.93 27.83 7.21
N ARG A 32 -42.18 26.83 6.71
CA ARG A 32 -42.79 25.62 6.12
C ARG A 32 -41.81 24.46 6.06
N ALA A 33 -42.22 23.37 6.70
CA ALA A 33 -41.51 22.10 6.74
C ALA A 33 -41.51 21.39 5.36
N SER A 34 -40.33 20.96 4.91
CA SER A 34 -40.16 19.79 4.04
C SER A 34 -38.82 19.12 4.34
N LYS A 35 -38.90 17.94 4.96
CA LYS A 35 -37.77 17.09 5.34
C LYS A 35 -36.95 16.68 4.11
N ILE A 36 -35.68 17.07 4.06
CA ILE A 36 -34.64 16.42 3.26
C ILE A 36 -33.80 15.61 4.25
N ALA A 37 -33.68 14.30 4.00
CA ALA A 37 -32.91 13.38 4.83
C ALA A 37 -31.41 13.62 4.60
N ASP A 38 -30.71 13.98 5.66
CA ASP A 38 -29.26 14.11 5.74
C ASP A 38 -28.70 12.81 6.34
N ASP A 39 -28.03 11.99 5.52
CA ASP A 39 -27.42 10.71 5.92
C ASP A 39 -25.99 10.96 6.47
N SER A 40 -25.88 11.72 7.55
CA SER A 40 -24.65 11.86 8.33
C SER A 40 -24.66 10.90 9.54
N ILE A 41 -23.80 9.89 9.51
CA ILE A 41 -23.55 8.99 10.64
C ILE A 41 -22.78 9.76 11.73
N SER A 42 -23.45 10.11 12.82
CA SER A 42 -22.82 10.62 14.05
C SER A 42 -22.63 9.49 15.06
N PHE A 43 -21.39 9.22 15.47
CA PHE A 43 -21.12 8.38 16.64
C PHE A 43 -21.34 9.21 17.90
N GLN A 44 -22.40 8.90 18.65
CA GLN A 44 -22.60 9.40 20.00
C GLN A 44 -21.78 8.55 20.98
N ILE A 45 -20.82 9.18 21.67
CA ILE A 45 -20.24 8.64 22.89
C ILE A 45 -20.98 9.31 24.04
N GLU A 46 -21.71 8.53 24.84
CA GLU A 46 -22.28 8.99 26.09
C GLU A 46 -21.17 9.25 27.12
N SER A 47 -21.06 10.50 27.58
CA SER A 47 -20.29 10.90 28.75
C SER A 47 -21.24 11.12 29.94
N ARG A 48 -21.11 10.33 31.01
CA ARG A 48 -21.66 10.70 32.33
C ARG A 48 -20.57 11.33 33.20
N VAL A 49 -20.66 12.65 33.33
CA VAL A 49 -20.51 13.51 34.53
C VAL A 49 -19.33 13.23 35.49
N ARG A 50 -18.41 14.21 35.59
CA ARG A 50 -18.02 14.89 36.84
C ARG A 50 -17.44 16.29 36.58
N ASP A 51 -17.86 17.23 37.42
CA ASP A 51 -17.69 18.69 37.36
C ASP A 51 -16.25 19.23 37.51
N PRO A 52 -16.01 20.52 37.19
CA PRO A 52 -14.70 21.16 37.08
C PRO A 52 -14.34 21.96 38.35
N MET A 53 -13.08 21.88 38.80
CA MET A 53 -12.35 23.00 39.41
C MET A 53 -10.85 22.68 39.47
N ASN A 54 -10.04 23.66 39.04
CA ASN A 54 -8.57 23.81 39.06
C ASN A 54 -7.75 23.33 37.83
N PRO A 55 -7.06 24.26 37.13
CA PRO A 55 -6.13 23.96 36.05
C PRO A 55 -4.71 23.72 36.56
N LEU A 56 -4.04 22.69 36.04
CA LEU A 56 -2.58 22.53 36.16
C LEU A 56 -1.93 22.86 34.80
N PRO A 57 -0.85 23.66 34.76
CA PRO A 57 -0.23 24.10 33.51
C PRO A 57 0.63 22.99 32.87
N SER A 58 0.61 22.98 31.54
CA SER A 58 1.39 22.10 30.67
C SER A 58 2.89 22.42 30.70
N ILE A 59 3.74 21.42 30.92
CA ILE A 59 5.19 21.52 30.79
C ILE A 59 5.62 20.95 29.42
N PRO A 60 6.45 21.66 28.62
CA PRO A 60 6.97 21.16 27.35
C PRO A 60 8.17 20.21 27.55
N LEU A 61 8.26 19.17 26.71
CA LEU A 61 9.44 18.31 26.58
C LEU A 61 10.55 19.07 25.81
N GLN A 62 11.62 19.44 26.49
CA GLN A 62 12.87 19.92 25.87
C GLN A 62 13.91 18.80 25.83
N LEU A 63 14.52 18.65 24.64
CA LEU A 63 15.67 17.81 24.32
C LEU A 63 16.86 18.11 25.25
N MET A 64 17.61 17.08 25.64
CA MET A 64 18.93 17.22 26.26
C MET A 64 20.00 17.46 25.19
N ASP A 65 20.62 18.63 25.22
CA ASP A 65 21.96 18.86 24.67
C ASP A 65 23.01 18.73 25.79
N GLN A 66 24.14 18.10 25.46
CA GLN A 66 25.36 18.08 26.28
C GLN A 66 26.15 19.37 26.09
N GLN A 67 26.56 20.05 27.16
CA GLN A 67 27.76 20.90 27.17
C GLN A 67 28.49 20.89 28.54
N THR A 68 29.70 20.33 28.49
CA THR A 68 31.01 20.77 29.04
C THR A 68 31.14 21.67 30.28
N GLU A 69 32.07 21.21 31.14
CA GLU A 69 33.16 21.93 31.83
C GLU A 69 32.93 22.80 33.10
N SER A 70 33.46 22.23 34.20
CA SER A 70 34.54 22.80 35.03
C SER A 70 34.19 23.54 36.34
N GLN A 71 35.01 23.20 37.36
CA GLN A 71 35.58 24.06 38.42
C GLN A 71 35.20 23.83 39.91
N ILE A 72 36.26 23.44 40.66
CA ILE A 72 36.67 23.83 42.04
C ILE A 72 35.98 23.07 43.21
N ARG A 73 36.58 22.04 43.82
CA ARG A 73 37.62 21.96 44.91
C ARG A 73 37.20 22.62 46.26
N PRO A 74 37.80 22.25 47.42
CA PRO A 74 37.82 20.95 48.11
C PRO A 74 37.60 21.12 49.65
N ALA A 75 37.41 20.04 50.44
CA ALA A 75 37.75 20.09 51.87
C ALA A 75 38.00 18.71 52.49
N GLU A 76 39.09 18.63 53.23
CA GLU A 76 39.69 17.46 53.87
C GLU A 76 39.14 17.19 55.29
N LYS A 77 39.19 15.90 55.65
CA LYS A 77 39.59 15.26 56.92
C LYS A 77 39.30 15.95 58.28
N LYS A 78 38.69 15.16 59.18
CA LYS A 78 39.10 14.89 60.59
C LYS A 78 38.23 13.73 61.16
N SER A 79 38.82 12.58 61.52
CA SER A 79 39.09 12.09 62.90
C SER A 79 37.85 12.15 63.83
N SER A 80 37.37 11.12 64.53
CA SER A 80 38.07 10.12 65.36
C SER A 80 37.09 9.08 65.95
N GLU A 81 37.60 7.86 66.18
CA GLU A 81 37.34 6.90 67.28
C GLU A 81 35.94 6.37 67.65
N ASN A 82 35.81 5.04 67.44
CA ASN A 82 35.25 3.97 68.30
C ASN A 82 34.05 4.28 69.22
N LYS A 83 32.94 3.55 69.00
CA LYS A 83 32.52 2.42 69.86
C LYS A 83 31.23 1.76 69.39
N ASP A 84 31.23 0.45 69.60
CA ASP A 84 30.13 -0.47 69.89
C ASP A 84 29.10 -0.80 68.80
N ARG A 85 29.15 -2.09 68.46
CA ARG A 85 28.18 -2.85 67.66
C ARG A 85 26.92 -3.03 68.49
N GLU A 86 25.82 -2.48 68.00
CA GLU A 86 24.49 -3.05 68.21
C GLU A 86 23.89 -3.32 66.82
N GLU A 87 23.42 -4.56 66.68
CA GLU A 87 22.78 -5.10 65.49
C GLU A 87 21.37 -4.52 65.38
N ASP A 88 21.17 -3.57 64.46
CA ASP A 88 19.84 -3.26 63.94
C ASP A 88 19.79 -3.65 62.45
N GLU A 89 19.11 -4.76 62.17
CA GLU A 89 18.73 -5.18 60.83
C GLU A 89 17.70 -4.21 60.23
N GLU A 90 18.14 -3.04 59.74
CA GLU A 90 17.36 -2.29 58.75
C GLU A 90 17.46 -3.00 57.40
N LYS A 91 16.44 -3.79 57.07
CA LYS A 91 16.23 -4.29 55.71
C LYS A 91 15.94 -3.11 54.79
N ASP A 92 16.94 -2.72 54.02
CA ASP A 92 16.78 -1.85 52.86
C ASP A 92 15.68 -2.41 51.93
N PHE A 93 14.52 -1.76 51.94
CA PHE A 93 13.56 -1.86 50.85
C PHE A 93 14.07 -0.92 49.76
N GLU A 94 14.67 -1.45 48.70
CA GLU A 94 14.98 -0.66 47.50
C GLU A 94 13.66 -0.13 46.91
N GLU A 95 13.36 1.12 47.22
CA GLU A 95 12.29 1.89 46.62
C GLU A 95 12.86 2.61 45.40
N PHE A 96 12.35 2.30 44.22
CA PHE A 96 12.74 2.99 43.00
C PHE A 96 11.54 3.66 42.36
N ARG A 97 11.81 4.80 41.72
CA ARG A 97 10.79 5.64 41.10
C ARG A 97 10.82 5.50 39.59
N ILE A 98 9.66 5.17 39.01
CA ILE A 98 9.45 5.24 37.56
C ILE A 98 8.43 6.35 37.32
N LEU A 99 8.79 7.34 36.50
CA LEU A 99 7.93 8.49 36.15
C LEU A 99 7.36 9.21 37.39
N GLY A 100 8.20 9.42 38.40
CA GLY A 100 7.83 10.15 39.63
C GLY A 100 6.95 9.38 40.62
N HIS A 101 6.59 8.12 40.32
CA HIS A 101 5.80 7.29 41.22
C HIS A 101 6.70 6.31 41.98
N SER A 102 6.61 6.34 43.32
CA SER A 102 7.34 5.44 44.20
C SER A 102 6.77 4.03 44.13
N MET A 103 7.63 3.04 43.88
CA MET A 103 7.25 1.63 43.90
C MET A 103 8.12 0.86 44.89
N THR A 104 7.49 0.03 45.72
CA THR A 104 8.16 -0.85 46.69
C THR A 104 7.99 -2.31 46.29
N LEU A 105 9.09 -3.05 46.24
CA LEU A 105 9.11 -4.45 45.82
C LEU A 105 8.84 -5.37 47.02
N LYS A 106 7.57 -5.80 47.20
CA LYS A 106 7.20 -6.75 48.26
C LYS A 106 7.61 -8.18 47.88
N ARG A 107 8.76 -8.67 48.38
CA ARG A 107 9.03 -10.12 48.43
C ARG A 107 8.13 -10.77 49.49
N LYS A 108 7.21 -11.62 49.06
CA LYS A 108 6.33 -12.38 49.96
C LYS A 108 7.15 -13.46 50.68
N ARG A 109 7.47 -13.25 51.97
CA ARG A 109 7.89 -14.33 52.89
C ARG A 109 6.62 -14.86 53.55
N GLU A 110 6.25 -16.10 53.26
CA GLU A 110 5.19 -16.79 54.00
C GLU A 110 5.74 -17.19 55.37
N SER A 111 5.11 -16.64 56.41
CA SER A 111 5.38 -16.92 57.81
C SER A 111 4.14 -17.56 58.41
N ASP A 112 4.20 -18.86 58.68
CA ASP A 112 3.32 -19.51 59.66
C ASP A 112 4.18 -20.05 60.80
N SER A 113 3.83 -19.60 62.00
CA SER A 113 4.56 -19.78 63.26
C SER A 113 4.06 -21.02 64.02
N GLY A 114 4.99 -21.81 64.56
CA GLY A 114 4.70 -22.82 65.57
C GLY A 114 5.87 -23.78 65.81
N SER A 115 6.65 -23.53 66.86
CA SER A 115 7.78 -24.37 67.27
C SER A 115 7.30 -25.64 67.98
N SER A 116 7.61 -26.82 67.43
CA SER A 116 8.16 -27.94 68.22
C SER A 116 8.88 -28.97 67.32
N THR A 117 10.13 -29.22 67.69
CA THR A 117 11.05 -30.33 67.36
C THR A 117 10.48 -31.54 66.60
N SER A 118 11.01 -31.82 65.41
CA SER A 118 11.79 -33.04 65.09
C SER A 118 11.95 -33.28 63.58
N THR A 119 13.13 -33.78 63.22
CA THR A 119 13.48 -34.49 61.97
C THR A 119 13.33 -33.76 60.62
N SER A 120 14.50 -33.36 60.12
CA SER A 120 14.90 -33.27 58.71
C SER A 120 14.08 -34.15 57.74
N SER A 121 13.19 -33.55 56.92
CA SER A 121 12.72 -34.12 55.64
C SER A 121 11.67 -33.26 54.89
N SER A 122 11.84 -31.93 54.73
CA SER A 122 10.83 -31.14 53.98
C SER A 122 11.34 -30.08 52.99
N SER A 123 12.63 -30.06 52.67
CA SER A 123 13.16 -29.25 51.55
C SER A 123 12.82 -29.81 50.16
N SER A 124 12.30 -31.04 50.07
CA SER A 124 11.92 -31.70 48.81
C SER A 124 10.46 -31.47 48.36
N LYS A 125 9.54 -31.10 49.27
CA LYS A 125 8.11 -30.89 48.91
C LYS A 125 7.87 -29.56 48.17
N GLY A 126 8.57 -28.48 48.55
CA GLY A 126 8.49 -27.18 47.86
C GLY A 126 9.10 -27.20 46.46
N LEU A 127 10.24 -27.87 46.28
CA LEU A 127 10.86 -28.08 44.96
C LEU A 127 10.02 -29.01 44.06
N TRP A 128 9.39 -30.05 44.60
CA TRP A 128 8.50 -30.94 43.84
C TRP A 128 7.22 -30.24 43.38
N ALA A 129 6.58 -29.46 44.25
CA ALA A 129 5.39 -28.68 43.90
C ALA A 129 5.70 -27.60 42.84
N TYR A 130 6.81 -26.87 43.00
CA TYR A 130 7.28 -25.89 42.03
C TYR A 130 7.68 -26.52 40.68
N SER A 131 8.30 -27.71 40.71
CA SER A 131 8.65 -28.48 39.51
C SER A 131 7.40 -28.95 38.76
N ASN A 132 6.36 -29.40 39.46
CA ASN A 132 5.09 -29.83 38.84
C ASN A 132 4.32 -28.65 38.24
N GLU A 133 4.34 -27.49 38.90
CA GLU A 133 3.73 -26.27 38.35
C GLU A 133 4.47 -25.81 37.09
N MET A 134 5.81 -25.85 37.09
CA MET A 134 6.62 -25.51 35.91
C MET A 134 6.39 -26.47 34.75
N GLU A 135 6.30 -27.78 35.01
CA GLU A 135 6.03 -28.75 33.95
C GLU A 135 4.60 -28.66 33.42
N SER A 136 3.62 -28.33 34.27
CA SER A 136 2.26 -28.02 33.86
C SER A 136 2.22 -26.78 32.96
N ARG A 137 2.91 -25.70 33.34
CA ARG A 137 3.04 -24.48 32.51
C ARG A 137 3.71 -24.78 31.16
N ARG A 138 4.80 -25.55 31.15
CA ARG A 138 5.48 -25.98 29.91
C ARG A 138 4.57 -26.81 29.02
N SER A 139 3.86 -27.76 29.62
CA SER A 139 2.90 -28.62 28.92
C SER A 139 1.76 -27.80 28.32
N ALA A 140 1.24 -26.81 29.06
CA ALA A 140 0.23 -25.89 28.55
C ALA A 140 0.75 -25.06 27.36
N VAL A 141 1.97 -24.52 27.44
CA VAL A 141 2.58 -23.77 26.32
C VAL A 141 2.77 -24.65 25.09
N ARG A 142 3.26 -25.88 25.26
CA ARG A 142 3.36 -26.85 24.15
C ARG A 142 1.99 -27.18 23.57
N ALA A 143 0.98 -27.29 24.42
CA ALA A 143 -0.37 -27.65 24.03
C ALA A 143 -1.01 -26.55 23.17
N TRP A 144 -0.96 -25.28 23.55
CA TRP A 144 -1.54 -24.21 22.73
C TRP A 144 -0.63 -23.77 21.57
N GLY A 145 0.69 -23.78 21.76
CA GLY A 145 1.64 -23.28 20.76
C GLY A 145 1.85 -24.17 19.53
N ASN A 146 1.39 -25.42 19.55
CA ASN A 146 1.53 -26.37 18.43
C ASN A 146 0.18 -26.88 17.88
N GLN A 147 -0.94 -26.27 18.27
CA GLN A 147 -2.23 -26.63 17.70
C GLN A 147 -2.28 -26.25 16.22
N SER A 148 -2.85 -27.13 15.40
CA SER A 148 -3.25 -26.76 14.05
C SER A 148 -4.34 -25.68 14.10
N LEU A 149 -4.43 -24.86 13.05
CA LEU A 149 -5.44 -23.80 12.96
C LEU A 149 -6.87 -24.33 13.21
N GLN A 150 -7.20 -25.49 12.63
CA GLN A 150 -8.53 -26.11 12.80
C GLN A 150 -8.89 -26.38 14.26
N ASN A 151 -7.91 -26.71 15.11
CA ASN A 151 -8.12 -27.00 16.52
C ASN A 151 -7.99 -25.74 17.39
N ALA A 152 -7.04 -24.87 17.07
CA ALA A 152 -6.81 -23.62 17.81
C ALA A 152 -7.97 -22.63 17.64
N ASP A 153 -8.49 -22.52 16.41
CA ASP A 153 -9.59 -21.62 16.05
C ASP A 153 -10.44 -22.21 14.90
N PRO A 154 -11.44 -23.07 15.23
CA PRO A 154 -12.34 -23.66 14.24
C PRO A 154 -13.15 -22.63 13.44
N ASP A 155 -13.44 -21.48 14.03
CA ASP A 155 -14.26 -20.43 13.40
C ASP A 155 -13.48 -19.74 12.28
N ILE A 156 -12.23 -19.34 12.56
CA ILE A 156 -11.34 -18.78 11.54
C ILE A 156 -11.05 -19.81 10.46
N PHE A 157 -10.79 -21.07 10.83
CA PHE A 157 -10.59 -22.15 9.85
C PHE A 157 -11.78 -22.27 8.88
N LYS A 158 -13.01 -22.27 9.41
CA LYS A 158 -14.24 -22.35 8.58
C LYS A 158 -14.40 -21.14 7.66
N ILE A 159 -14.03 -19.95 8.10
CA ILE A 159 -14.06 -18.73 7.26
C ILE A 159 -13.01 -18.82 6.15
N MET A 160 -11.80 -19.28 6.46
CA MET A 160 -10.73 -19.47 5.48
C MET A 160 -11.10 -20.51 4.42
N GLU A 161 -11.72 -21.63 4.80
CA GLU A 161 -12.20 -22.62 3.84
C GLU A 161 -13.31 -22.07 2.94
N LYS A 162 -14.18 -21.18 3.44
CA LYS A 162 -15.17 -20.49 2.58
C LYS A 162 -14.50 -19.59 1.54
N GLU A 163 -13.49 -18.82 1.93
CA GLU A 163 -12.74 -17.97 0.98
C GLU A 163 -11.98 -18.81 -0.05
N LYS A 164 -11.36 -19.92 0.38
CA LYS A 164 -10.74 -20.89 -0.51
C LYS A 164 -11.73 -21.41 -1.58
N GLN A 165 -12.94 -21.77 -1.15
CA GLN A 165 -13.99 -22.21 -2.06
C GLN A 165 -14.50 -21.08 -2.98
N ARG A 166 -14.58 -19.84 -2.48
CA ARG A 166 -14.95 -18.66 -3.30
C ARG A 166 -13.95 -18.45 -4.43
N GLN A 167 -12.66 -18.48 -4.14
CA GLN A 167 -11.59 -18.36 -5.15
C GLN A 167 -11.64 -19.51 -6.17
N PHE A 168 -11.89 -20.74 -5.70
CA PHE A 168 -11.96 -21.92 -6.55
C PHE A 168 -13.14 -21.88 -7.52
N LYS A 169 -14.33 -21.49 -7.04
CA LYS A 169 -15.58 -21.50 -7.82
C LYS A 169 -15.84 -20.22 -8.60
N GLY A 170 -15.08 -19.16 -8.35
CA GLY A 170 -15.25 -17.85 -8.99
C GLY A 170 -14.44 -17.66 -10.25
N ILE A 171 -14.89 -16.73 -11.10
CA ILE A 171 -14.07 -16.14 -12.17
C ILE A 171 -13.47 -14.84 -11.63
N GLU A 172 -12.17 -14.86 -11.35
CA GLU A 172 -11.45 -13.76 -10.70
C GLU A 172 -10.81 -12.83 -11.74
N LEU A 173 -11.41 -11.66 -11.94
CA LEU A 173 -11.07 -10.66 -12.96
C LEU A 173 -10.56 -9.33 -12.39
N ILE A 174 -10.32 -9.25 -11.07
CA ILE A 174 -9.65 -8.08 -10.50
C ILE A 174 -8.21 -8.03 -11.03
N ALA A 175 -7.89 -6.99 -11.80
CA ALA A 175 -6.61 -6.87 -12.50
C ALA A 175 -5.37 -6.85 -11.60
N SER A 176 -5.56 -6.57 -10.30
CA SER A 176 -4.51 -6.53 -9.29
C SER A 176 -4.42 -7.78 -8.41
N GLU A 177 -5.22 -8.81 -8.69
CA GLU A 177 -5.18 -10.08 -7.97
C GLU A 177 -4.48 -11.16 -8.77
N ASN A 178 -3.98 -12.16 -8.05
CA ASN A 178 -3.33 -13.34 -8.60
C ASN A 178 -3.29 -14.46 -7.55
N PHE A 179 -2.96 -15.68 -7.98
CA PHE A 179 -2.81 -16.85 -7.12
C PHE A 179 -1.34 -17.21 -6.99
N VAL A 180 -0.83 -17.19 -5.76
CA VAL A 180 0.57 -17.55 -5.47
C VAL A 180 0.76 -19.07 -5.47
N CYS A 181 2.01 -19.52 -5.62
CA CYS A 181 2.31 -20.96 -5.51
C CYS A 181 2.35 -21.42 -4.04
N ARG A 182 2.25 -22.74 -3.83
CA ARG A 182 2.28 -23.35 -2.49
C ARG A 182 3.53 -22.98 -1.69
N ALA A 183 4.70 -23.00 -2.32
CA ALA A 183 5.97 -22.66 -1.67
C ALA A 183 6.00 -21.20 -1.14
N VAL A 184 5.33 -20.25 -1.82
CA VAL A 184 5.18 -18.87 -1.34
C VAL A 184 4.31 -18.83 -0.08
N MET A 185 3.22 -19.60 -0.03
CA MET A 185 2.35 -19.68 1.17
C MET A 185 3.06 -20.36 2.35
N GLU A 186 3.82 -21.43 2.10
CA GLU A 186 4.60 -22.13 3.13
C GLU A 186 5.67 -21.22 3.74
N ALA A 187 6.35 -20.40 2.93
CA ALA A 187 7.31 -19.42 3.43
C ALA A 187 6.63 -18.28 4.23
N LEU A 188 5.47 -17.79 3.79
CA LEU A 188 4.70 -16.77 4.51
C LEU A 188 4.25 -17.26 5.89
N GLY A 189 3.81 -18.50 6.02
CA GLY A 189 3.37 -19.12 7.27
C GLY A 189 4.49 -19.73 8.12
N SER A 190 5.75 -19.31 7.91
CA SER A 190 6.91 -19.94 8.54
C SER A 190 7.40 -19.24 9.81
N HIS A 191 8.29 -19.93 10.53
CA HIS A 191 8.97 -19.43 11.74
C HIS A 191 9.79 -18.15 11.54
N LEU A 192 10.03 -17.73 10.30
CA LEU A 192 10.71 -16.47 9.99
C LEU A 192 9.97 -15.24 10.52
N THR A 193 8.65 -15.36 10.76
CA THR A 193 7.86 -14.31 11.42
C THR A 193 8.34 -13.95 12.83
N ASN A 194 9.14 -14.81 13.47
CA ASN A 194 9.60 -14.62 14.86
C ASN A 194 10.84 -13.73 14.98
N LYS A 195 11.57 -13.50 13.87
CA LYS A 195 12.88 -12.83 13.94
C LYS A 195 12.76 -11.34 13.67
N TYR A 196 13.29 -10.54 14.60
CA TYR A 196 13.48 -9.10 14.44
C TYR A 196 14.86 -8.80 13.82
N SER A 197 14.90 -8.05 12.72
CA SER A 197 16.10 -7.87 11.89
C SER A 197 16.29 -6.44 11.36
N GLU A 198 16.03 -5.43 12.20
CA GLU A 198 16.25 -4.03 11.83
C GLU A 198 17.67 -3.75 11.33
N GLY A 199 17.76 -2.89 10.31
CA GLY A 199 18.98 -2.61 9.53
C GLY A 199 19.03 -3.37 8.21
N MET A 200 20.19 -3.38 7.58
CA MET A 200 20.48 -4.09 6.32
C MET A 200 21.36 -5.32 6.58
N PRO A 201 21.43 -6.31 5.67
CA PRO A 201 22.37 -7.42 5.79
C PRO A 201 23.80 -6.96 6.10
N GLY A 202 24.45 -7.56 7.08
CA GLY A 202 25.78 -7.16 7.57
C GLY A 202 25.82 -5.92 8.47
N ALA A 203 24.71 -5.17 8.59
CA ALA A 203 24.59 -3.96 9.38
C ALA A 203 23.28 -3.95 10.19
N ARG A 204 23.10 -4.98 11.02
CA ARG A 204 21.89 -5.17 11.85
C ARG A 204 22.04 -4.55 13.24
N TYR A 205 20.92 -4.08 13.79
CA TYR A 205 20.83 -3.57 15.16
C TYR A 205 20.76 -4.68 16.21
N TYR A 206 20.41 -5.89 15.79
CA TYR A 206 20.23 -7.06 16.65
C TYR A 206 21.11 -8.23 16.19
N GLY A 207 21.55 -9.06 17.14
CA GLY A 207 22.24 -10.32 16.86
C GLY A 207 21.31 -11.42 16.31
N GLY A 208 21.91 -12.55 15.92
CA GLY A 208 21.19 -13.76 15.50
C GLY A 208 20.57 -13.70 14.08
N ASN A 209 21.07 -12.81 13.22
CA ASN A 209 20.53 -12.57 11.87
C ASN A 209 21.29 -13.29 10.75
N GLN A 210 22.23 -14.20 11.04
CA GLN A 210 23.04 -14.88 10.02
C GLN A 210 22.19 -15.40 8.83
N TYR A 211 21.18 -16.22 9.10
CA TYR A 211 20.34 -16.79 8.05
C TYR A 211 19.31 -15.79 7.48
N ILE A 212 18.95 -14.76 8.24
CA ILE A 212 18.09 -13.69 7.73
C ILE A 212 18.85 -12.87 6.68
N ASP A 213 20.12 -12.60 6.93
CA ASP A 213 21.00 -11.89 6.00
C ASP A 213 21.21 -12.70 4.72
N GLU A 214 21.41 -14.02 4.84
CA GLU A 214 21.46 -14.92 3.67
C GLU A 214 20.15 -14.86 2.84
N ILE A 215 18.99 -14.92 3.50
CA ILE A 215 17.67 -14.86 2.84
C ILE A 215 17.46 -13.52 2.14
N GLU A 216 17.74 -12.41 2.81
CA GLU A 216 17.53 -11.07 2.28
C GLU A 216 18.50 -10.76 1.14
N THR A 217 19.78 -11.12 1.29
CA THR A 217 20.79 -10.98 0.22
C THR A 217 20.38 -11.76 -1.02
N LEU A 218 19.98 -13.04 -0.85
CA LEU A 218 19.49 -13.86 -1.96
C LEU A 218 18.22 -13.29 -2.61
N CYS A 219 17.34 -12.68 -1.83
CA CYS A 219 16.15 -12.00 -2.35
C CYS A 219 16.53 -10.81 -3.24
N CYS A 220 17.47 -9.97 -2.79
CA CYS A 220 18.00 -8.84 -3.57
C CYS A 220 18.68 -9.31 -4.86
N GLU A 221 19.54 -10.32 -4.80
CA GLU A 221 20.20 -10.90 -5.98
C GLU A 221 19.19 -11.40 -7.01
N ARG A 222 18.18 -12.16 -6.55
CA ARG A 222 17.11 -12.66 -7.42
C ARG A 222 16.24 -11.55 -7.99
N ALA A 223 16.03 -10.46 -7.24
CA ALA A 223 15.29 -9.32 -7.74
C ALA A 223 16.02 -8.66 -8.90
N LEU A 224 17.32 -8.37 -8.75
CA LEU A 224 18.13 -7.81 -9.83
C LEU A 224 18.19 -8.76 -11.04
N ALA A 225 18.42 -10.05 -10.81
CA ALA A 225 18.46 -11.06 -11.88
C ALA A 225 17.13 -11.19 -12.63
N ALA A 226 16.00 -11.21 -11.93
CA ALA A 226 14.66 -11.33 -12.53
C ALA A 226 14.32 -10.18 -13.50
N PHE A 227 14.90 -9.00 -13.28
CA PHE A 227 14.73 -7.84 -14.16
C PHE A 227 15.95 -7.60 -15.09
N GLY A 228 16.94 -8.48 -15.06
CA GLY A 228 18.15 -8.39 -15.90
C GLY A 228 19.01 -7.16 -15.59
N LEU A 229 19.12 -6.79 -14.32
CA LEU A 229 19.81 -5.58 -13.87
C LEU A 229 21.23 -5.92 -13.42
N ASP A 230 22.16 -5.03 -13.80
CA ASP A 230 23.54 -5.05 -13.33
C ASP A 230 23.63 -4.50 -11.90
N PRO A 231 24.14 -5.27 -10.90
CA PRO A 231 24.27 -4.83 -9.51
C PRO A 231 25.16 -3.60 -9.29
N GLU A 232 26.08 -3.30 -10.22
CA GLU A 232 26.91 -2.09 -10.14
C GLU A 232 26.11 -0.83 -10.50
N SER A 233 25.12 -1.00 -11.37
CA SER A 233 24.28 0.08 -11.89
C SER A 233 22.94 0.20 -11.14
N TRP A 234 22.51 -0.84 -10.44
CA TRP A 234 21.22 -0.92 -9.75
C TRP A 234 21.32 -1.58 -8.38
N GLY A 235 20.72 -0.94 -7.39
CA GLY A 235 20.44 -1.54 -6.09
C GLY A 235 18.95 -1.81 -5.93
N VAL A 236 18.61 -2.56 -4.87
CA VAL A 236 17.24 -2.91 -4.55
C VAL A 236 17.03 -2.96 -3.03
N ASN A 237 15.89 -2.48 -2.57
CA ASN A 237 15.39 -2.66 -1.22
C ASN A 237 14.09 -3.48 -1.26
N VAL A 238 14.11 -4.63 -0.58
CA VAL A 238 13.02 -5.63 -0.57
C VAL A 238 12.17 -5.60 0.72
N GLN A 239 12.46 -4.66 1.62
CA GLN A 239 11.80 -4.55 2.92
C GLN A 239 10.45 -3.79 2.96
N PRO A 240 10.02 -2.99 1.94
CA PRO A 240 8.76 -2.27 2.04
C PRO A 240 7.55 -3.20 2.23
N TYR A 241 6.71 -2.92 3.22
CA TYR A 241 5.52 -3.73 3.51
C TYR A 241 4.44 -3.68 2.42
N SER A 242 4.48 -2.68 1.52
CA SER A 242 3.58 -2.55 0.38
C SER A 242 4.19 -1.58 -0.65
N CYS A 243 3.61 -1.47 -1.85
CA CYS A 243 4.04 -0.42 -2.79
C CYS A 243 3.67 0.98 -2.32
N THR A 244 2.62 1.15 -1.51
CA THR A 244 2.31 2.46 -0.92
C THR A 244 3.42 2.89 0.04
N SER A 245 3.92 1.99 0.88
CA SER A 245 5.08 2.29 1.74
C SER A 245 6.37 2.43 0.94
N ALA A 246 6.55 1.65 -0.14
CA ALA A 246 7.68 1.81 -1.05
C ALA A 246 7.72 3.20 -1.70
N ASN A 247 6.59 3.64 -2.28
CA ASN A 247 6.44 4.97 -2.87
C ASN A 247 6.68 6.06 -1.83
N PHE A 248 6.10 5.92 -0.64
CA PHE A 248 6.25 6.91 0.43
C PHE A 248 7.70 6.99 0.95
N ALA A 249 8.42 5.87 1.02
CA ALA A 249 9.84 5.86 1.36
C ALA A 249 10.70 6.58 0.31
N VAL A 250 10.40 6.41 -0.98
CA VAL A 250 11.07 7.18 -2.04
C VAL A 250 10.82 8.68 -1.87
N TYR A 251 9.58 9.09 -1.59
CA TYR A 251 9.28 10.49 -1.37
C TYR A 251 10.01 11.03 -0.14
N THR A 252 9.91 10.37 1.02
CA THR A 252 10.60 10.78 2.26
C THR A 252 12.12 10.82 2.12
N GLY A 253 12.71 9.90 1.37
CA GLY A 253 14.17 9.86 1.17
C GLY A 253 14.70 10.97 0.27
N LEU A 254 13.87 11.50 -0.65
CA LEU A 254 14.31 12.45 -1.68
C LEU A 254 13.72 13.85 -1.56
N LEU A 255 12.63 14.00 -0.79
CA LEU A 255 11.84 15.22 -0.72
C LEU A 255 11.76 15.73 0.71
N LEU A 256 11.67 17.05 0.84
CA LEU A 256 11.21 17.71 2.05
C LEU A 256 9.67 17.82 2.04
N PRO A 257 9.02 17.92 3.21
CA PRO A 257 7.59 18.22 3.27
C PRO A 257 7.25 19.48 2.46
N GLY A 258 6.18 19.42 1.66
CA GLY A 258 5.76 20.49 0.77
C GLY A 258 6.48 20.53 -0.59
N ASP A 259 7.49 19.71 -0.83
CA ASP A 259 8.06 19.55 -2.17
C ASP A 259 7.04 18.98 -3.15
N ARG A 260 7.30 19.21 -4.44
CA ARG A 260 6.33 18.99 -5.51
C ARG A 260 6.47 17.62 -6.15
N ILE A 261 5.34 16.93 -6.34
CA ILE A 261 5.25 15.67 -7.08
C ILE A 261 4.22 15.76 -8.20
N MET A 262 4.46 15.04 -9.30
CA MET A 262 3.51 14.97 -10.42
C MET A 262 3.25 13.52 -10.80
N GLY A 263 1.98 13.08 -10.75
CA GLY A 263 1.56 11.71 -11.05
C GLY A 263 0.32 11.66 -11.93
N LEU A 264 -0.01 10.49 -12.47
CA LEU A 264 -1.22 10.32 -13.28
C LEU A 264 -2.46 10.49 -12.39
N ASP A 265 -3.46 11.23 -12.87
CA ASP A 265 -4.73 11.41 -12.16
C ASP A 265 -5.47 10.08 -11.96
N THR A 266 -6.17 9.92 -10.84
CA THR A 266 -6.81 8.63 -10.49
C THR A 266 -7.89 8.21 -11.51
N PRO A 267 -8.80 9.10 -11.97
CA PRO A 267 -9.72 8.82 -13.09
C PRO A 267 -9.03 8.62 -14.44
N SER A 268 -7.80 9.11 -14.61
CA SER A 268 -6.97 8.84 -15.79
C SER A 268 -6.27 7.49 -15.72
N GLY A 269 -6.33 6.80 -14.57
CA GLY A 269 -5.75 5.49 -14.35
C GLY A 269 -4.56 5.45 -13.38
N GLY A 270 -4.24 6.56 -12.72
CA GLY A 270 -3.17 6.64 -11.72
C GLY A 270 -3.46 5.85 -10.43
N ASN A 271 -2.47 5.79 -9.53
CA ASN A 271 -2.64 5.21 -8.20
C ASN A 271 -2.86 6.32 -7.16
N THR A 272 -3.62 6.01 -6.10
CA THR A 272 -3.82 6.90 -4.96
C THR A 272 -2.49 7.39 -4.35
N SER A 273 -1.46 6.54 -4.29
CA SER A 273 -0.14 6.91 -3.75
C SER A 273 0.65 7.89 -4.62
N HIS A 274 0.17 8.25 -5.81
CA HIS A 274 0.80 9.23 -6.71
C HIS A 274 0.31 10.67 -6.43
N GLY A 275 -0.19 10.94 -5.22
CA GLY A 275 -0.62 12.28 -4.81
C GLY A 275 -2.10 12.59 -5.09
N CYS A 276 -3.00 11.60 -4.94
CA CYS A 276 -4.44 11.78 -5.13
C CYS A 276 -5.09 12.76 -4.12
N TYR A 277 -5.84 13.73 -4.65
CA TYR A 277 -6.79 14.59 -3.94
C TYR A 277 -8.10 14.69 -4.73
N LEU A 278 -9.20 15.01 -4.06
CA LEU A 278 -10.52 15.12 -4.70
C LEU A 278 -10.71 16.48 -5.40
N PRO A 279 -11.66 16.60 -6.35
CA PRO A 279 -11.93 17.86 -7.04
C PRO A 279 -12.27 19.05 -6.13
N ASN A 280 -12.78 18.79 -4.93
CA ASN A 280 -13.05 19.81 -3.91
C ASN A 280 -11.80 20.23 -3.10
N GLY A 281 -10.61 19.80 -3.51
CA GLY A 281 -9.33 20.08 -2.83
C GLY A 281 -9.03 19.17 -1.64
N ARG A 282 -9.92 18.24 -1.26
CA ARG A 282 -9.65 17.34 -0.12
C ARG A 282 -8.52 16.38 -0.46
N LYS A 283 -7.39 16.52 0.22
CA LYS A 283 -6.23 15.61 0.19
C LYS A 283 -6.65 14.21 0.68
N VAL A 284 -6.30 13.17 -0.07
CA VAL A 284 -6.73 11.77 0.22
C VAL A 284 -5.54 10.90 0.56
N SER A 285 -4.48 10.94 -0.24
CA SER A 285 -3.31 10.12 -0.01
C SER A 285 -2.30 10.78 0.91
N GLY A 286 -1.51 9.99 1.65
CA GLY A 286 -0.37 10.51 2.41
C GLY A 286 0.54 11.36 1.54
N ALA A 287 0.78 10.95 0.29
CA ALA A 287 1.55 11.72 -0.67
C ALA A 287 0.98 13.13 -0.89
N SER A 288 -0.34 13.29 -1.07
CA SER A 288 -0.98 14.61 -1.21
C SER A 288 -1.04 15.43 0.09
N ILE A 289 -0.96 14.76 1.25
CA ILE A 289 -0.98 15.39 2.56
C ILE A 289 0.37 16.03 2.86
N PHE A 290 1.45 15.27 2.70
CA PHE A 290 2.80 15.69 3.07
C PHE A 290 3.56 16.41 1.95
N PHE A 291 3.18 16.19 0.69
CA PHE A 291 3.81 16.79 -0.49
C PHE A 291 2.77 17.52 -1.33
N GLU A 292 3.22 18.49 -2.12
CA GLU A 292 2.35 19.24 -3.03
C GLU A 292 2.22 18.48 -4.36
N SER A 293 1.02 18.01 -4.65
CA SER A 293 0.74 17.19 -5.82
C SER A 293 0.00 17.98 -6.90
N LEU A 294 0.41 17.81 -8.16
CA LEU A 294 -0.36 18.22 -9.32
C LEU A 294 -0.50 17.02 -10.27
N PRO A 295 -1.70 16.59 -10.68
CA PRO A 295 -1.82 15.46 -11.57
C PRO A 295 -1.69 15.86 -13.05
N TYR A 296 -1.09 14.98 -13.85
CA TYR A 296 -1.26 14.97 -15.30
C TYR A 296 -2.37 13.98 -15.69
N LYS A 297 -2.90 14.09 -16.90
CA LYS A 297 -4.11 13.40 -17.32
C LYS A 297 -3.94 12.68 -18.65
N VAL A 298 -4.86 11.77 -18.93
CA VAL A 298 -5.09 11.30 -20.30
C VAL A 298 -5.86 12.36 -21.10
N ASN A 299 -5.70 12.34 -22.41
CA ASN A 299 -6.59 13.01 -23.33
C ASN A 299 -7.97 12.31 -23.27
N PRO A 300 -9.07 12.99 -22.89
CA PRO A 300 -10.36 12.33 -22.68
C PRO A 300 -10.94 11.64 -23.92
N GLN A 301 -10.63 12.14 -25.11
CA GLN A 301 -11.16 11.61 -26.37
C GLN A 301 -10.47 10.32 -26.78
N THR A 302 -9.14 10.25 -26.61
CA THR A 302 -8.34 9.09 -27.03
C THR A 302 -8.10 8.09 -25.90
N GLY A 303 -8.08 8.56 -24.65
CA GLY A 303 -7.73 7.81 -23.44
C GLY A 303 -6.23 7.56 -23.25
N TYR A 304 -5.36 8.14 -24.09
CA TYR A 304 -3.90 8.06 -23.96
C TYR A 304 -3.37 9.22 -23.12
N VAL A 305 -2.23 9.03 -22.43
CA VAL A 305 -1.55 10.12 -21.71
C VAL A 305 -1.31 11.30 -22.66
N ASP A 306 -1.71 12.50 -22.24
CA ASP A 306 -1.47 13.73 -22.99
C ASP A 306 -0.08 14.26 -22.65
N TYR A 307 0.92 13.81 -23.42
CA TYR A 307 2.34 14.12 -23.18
C TYR A 307 2.66 15.60 -23.37
N ASP A 308 1.95 16.29 -24.26
CA ASP A 308 2.17 17.72 -24.52
C ASP A 308 1.68 18.55 -23.32
N LYS A 309 0.47 18.24 -22.80
CA LYS A 309 -0.04 18.85 -21.57
C LYS A 309 0.72 18.44 -20.32
N LEU A 310 1.25 17.23 -20.29
CA LEU A 310 2.17 16.79 -19.24
C LEU A 310 3.44 17.66 -19.24
N GLU A 311 4.06 17.89 -20.40
CA GLU A 311 5.26 18.73 -20.51
C GLU A 311 4.98 20.17 -20.07
N GLU A 312 3.93 20.79 -20.62
CA GLU A 312 3.49 22.15 -20.26
C GLU A 312 3.37 22.32 -18.74
N ARG A 313 2.61 21.41 -18.09
CA ARG A 313 2.40 21.45 -16.64
C ARG A 313 3.67 21.18 -15.85
N ALA A 314 4.54 20.27 -16.31
CA ALA A 314 5.79 19.97 -15.62
C ALA A 314 6.74 21.18 -15.59
N LEU A 315 6.79 21.94 -16.69
CA LEU A 315 7.64 23.12 -16.81
C LEU A 315 7.16 24.28 -15.92
N ASP A 316 5.85 24.43 -15.76
CA ASP A 316 5.25 25.45 -14.89
C ASP A 316 5.31 25.03 -13.42
N PHE A 317 4.90 23.80 -13.12
CA PHE A 317 4.80 23.31 -11.74
C PHE A 317 6.14 22.91 -11.14
N ARG A 318 7.15 22.57 -11.96
CA ARG A 318 8.50 22.18 -11.52
C ARG A 318 8.49 21.10 -10.43
N PRO A 319 7.95 19.90 -10.72
CA PRO A 319 7.98 18.81 -9.76
C PRO A 319 9.42 18.37 -9.47
N LYS A 320 9.69 17.98 -8.23
CA LYS A 320 10.95 17.32 -7.85
C LYS A 320 10.95 15.84 -8.23
N ILE A 321 9.78 15.20 -8.20
CA ILE A 321 9.58 13.84 -8.72
C ILE A 321 8.45 13.85 -9.76
N LEU A 322 8.76 13.35 -10.96
CA LEU A 322 7.78 13.00 -11.98
C LEU A 322 7.54 11.48 -11.94
N ILE A 323 6.28 11.08 -11.80
CA ILE A 323 5.87 9.69 -11.61
C ILE A 323 5.18 9.19 -12.88
N CYS A 324 5.68 8.11 -13.47
CA CYS A 324 4.98 7.31 -14.47
C CYS A 324 4.55 5.96 -13.89
N GLY A 325 3.65 5.24 -14.57
CA GLY A 325 3.02 4.05 -14.02
C GLY A 325 1.62 4.33 -13.44
N GLY A 326 0.80 3.28 -13.32
CA GLY A 326 -0.61 3.45 -12.99
C GLY A 326 -1.34 2.16 -12.65
N SER A 327 -2.54 2.32 -12.10
CA SER A 327 -3.41 1.22 -11.67
C SER A 327 -4.36 0.72 -12.75
N SER A 328 -4.76 1.61 -13.66
CA SER A 328 -5.88 1.41 -14.58
C SER A 328 -5.61 2.10 -15.91
N TYR A 329 -4.43 1.89 -16.49
CA TYR A 329 -4.07 2.40 -17.83
C TYR A 329 -3.82 1.20 -18.77
N PRO A 330 -4.62 1.02 -19.83
CA PRO A 330 -4.58 -0.20 -20.66
C PRO A 330 -3.49 -0.19 -21.74
N ARG A 331 -2.60 0.80 -21.75
CA ARG A 331 -1.60 1.02 -22.80
C ARG A 331 -0.18 0.99 -22.23
N GLU A 332 0.81 0.85 -23.12
CA GLU A 332 2.21 0.99 -22.75
C GLU A 332 2.58 2.46 -22.46
N TRP A 333 3.68 2.64 -21.75
CA TRP A 333 4.20 3.94 -21.34
C TRP A 333 5.36 4.36 -22.25
N ASP A 334 5.38 5.62 -22.66
CA ASP A 334 6.51 6.19 -23.41
C ASP A 334 7.55 6.74 -22.43
N TYR A 335 8.37 5.83 -21.89
CA TYR A 335 9.38 6.17 -20.88
C TYR A 335 10.43 7.17 -21.40
N ALA A 336 10.72 7.15 -22.71
CA ALA A 336 11.64 8.09 -23.34
C ALA A 336 11.11 9.52 -23.29
N LYS A 337 9.82 9.73 -23.58
CA LYS A 337 9.18 11.05 -23.41
C LYS A 337 9.15 11.49 -21.95
N PHE A 338 8.83 10.58 -21.02
CA PHE A 338 8.89 10.90 -19.59
C PHE A 338 10.29 11.35 -19.15
N ARG A 339 11.35 10.67 -19.61
CA ARG A 339 12.74 11.07 -19.33
C ARG A 339 13.04 12.46 -19.89
N LEU A 340 12.67 12.73 -21.15
CA LEU A 340 12.88 14.04 -21.76
C LEU A 340 12.21 15.15 -20.93
N ILE A 341 10.96 14.95 -20.51
CA ILE A 341 10.23 15.95 -19.70
C ILE A 341 10.87 16.12 -18.33
N ALA A 342 11.23 15.01 -17.67
CA ALA A 342 11.91 15.03 -16.38
C ALA A 342 13.26 15.77 -16.46
N ASP A 343 14.02 15.62 -17.55
CA ASP A 343 15.27 16.36 -17.77
C ASP A 343 15.03 17.86 -17.94
N LYS A 344 14.01 18.25 -18.72
CA LYS A 344 13.67 19.66 -18.94
C LYS A 344 13.25 20.38 -17.67
N CYS A 345 12.48 19.72 -16.79
CA CYS A 345 12.04 20.33 -15.54
C CYS A 345 13.01 20.11 -14.36
N GLY A 346 14.00 19.21 -14.50
CA GLY A 346 14.98 18.89 -13.46
C GLY A 346 14.47 17.88 -12.41
N ALA A 347 13.48 17.06 -12.76
CA ALA A 347 12.86 16.08 -11.86
C ALA A 347 13.61 14.74 -11.86
N VAL A 348 13.53 14.03 -10.73
CA VAL A 348 13.77 12.59 -10.65
C VAL A 348 12.60 11.87 -11.33
N LEU A 349 12.90 10.90 -12.20
CA LEU A 349 11.88 10.08 -12.84
C LEU A 349 11.66 8.79 -12.05
N LEU A 350 10.46 8.66 -11.46
CA LEU A 350 10.01 7.46 -10.77
C LEU A 350 9.03 6.68 -11.66
N CYS A 351 9.22 5.37 -11.79
CA CYS A 351 8.20 4.48 -12.34
C CYS A 351 7.60 3.58 -11.26
N ASP A 352 6.28 3.65 -11.06
CA ASP A 352 5.55 2.65 -10.30
C ASP A 352 5.02 1.56 -11.26
N MET A 353 5.75 0.45 -11.33
CA MET A 353 5.42 -0.66 -12.23
C MET A 353 4.51 -1.71 -11.60
N ALA A 354 3.86 -1.41 -10.47
CA ALA A 354 3.19 -2.41 -9.63
C ALA A 354 2.20 -3.32 -10.37
N GLN A 355 1.51 -2.82 -11.40
CA GLN A 355 0.57 -3.59 -12.20
C GLN A 355 1.25 -4.46 -13.27
N THR A 356 2.34 -3.99 -13.86
CA THR A 356 2.99 -4.60 -15.04
C THR A 356 4.34 -5.24 -14.74
N SER A 357 4.76 -5.30 -13.47
CA SER A 357 6.06 -5.82 -13.06
C SER A 357 6.35 -7.23 -13.58
N GLY A 358 5.35 -8.11 -13.63
CA GLY A 358 5.51 -9.45 -14.24
C GLY A 358 5.77 -9.40 -15.74
N LEU A 359 5.04 -8.54 -16.47
CA LEU A 359 5.22 -8.34 -17.91
C LEU A 359 6.60 -7.74 -18.21
N ILE A 360 7.08 -6.82 -17.39
CA ILE A 360 8.41 -6.22 -17.52
C ILE A 360 9.49 -7.27 -17.29
N ALA A 361 9.41 -8.05 -16.22
CA ALA A 361 10.37 -9.12 -15.92
C ALA A 361 10.43 -10.16 -17.05
N ALA A 362 9.29 -10.51 -17.63
CA ALA A 362 9.19 -11.42 -18.76
C ALA A 362 9.61 -10.81 -20.12
N LYS A 363 9.95 -9.52 -20.16
CA LYS A 363 10.27 -8.74 -21.38
C LYS A 363 9.11 -8.72 -22.38
N GLU A 364 7.89 -8.65 -21.87
CA GLU A 364 6.65 -8.60 -22.64
C GLU A 364 6.05 -7.19 -22.72
N CYS A 365 6.73 -6.16 -22.19
CA CYS A 365 6.43 -4.74 -22.44
C CYS A 365 7.72 -3.91 -22.28
N ALA A 366 7.68 -2.63 -22.66
CA ALA A 366 8.81 -1.73 -22.50
C ALA A 366 9.36 -1.71 -21.05
N SER A 367 10.68 -1.65 -20.92
CA SER A 367 11.34 -1.65 -19.61
C SER A 367 11.54 -0.22 -19.09
N PRO A 368 11.04 0.13 -17.90
CA PRO A 368 11.29 1.45 -17.30
C PRO A 368 12.75 1.63 -16.85
N PHE A 369 13.50 0.53 -16.64
CA PHE A 369 14.88 0.54 -16.14
C PHE A 369 15.89 1.20 -17.09
N GLU A 370 15.53 1.37 -18.37
CA GLU A 370 16.38 2.10 -19.31
C GLU A 370 16.37 3.62 -19.05
N TYR A 371 15.24 4.16 -18.55
CA TYR A 371 14.98 5.61 -18.51
C TYR A 371 14.82 6.17 -17.10
N CYS A 372 14.24 5.40 -16.19
CA CYS A 372 13.87 5.87 -14.86
C CYS A 372 15.06 5.87 -13.91
N ASP A 373 15.02 6.77 -12.93
CA ASP A 373 16.01 6.87 -11.87
C ASP A 373 15.71 5.87 -10.73
N ILE A 374 14.41 5.70 -10.44
CA ILE A 374 13.89 4.81 -9.40
C ILE A 374 12.68 4.06 -9.96
N ILE A 375 12.55 2.79 -9.58
CA ILE A 375 11.39 1.96 -9.92
C ILE A 375 10.82 1.38 -8.62
N THR A 376 9.54 1.59 -8.38
CA THR A 376 8.80 0.95 -7.30
C THR A 376 7.84 -0.09 -7.86
N SER A 377 7.51 -1.09 -7.05
CA SER A 377 6.49 -2.07 -7.43
C SER A 377 5.85 -2.72 -6.21
N THR A 378 4.66 -3.27 -6.42
CA THR A 378 4.18 -4.38 -5.58
C THR A 378 4.77 -5.71 -6.04
N THR A 379 4.75 -6.70 -5.16
CA THR A 379 5.23 -8.05 -5.47
C THR A 379 4.12 -9.08 -5.73
N HIS A 380 2.83 -8.74 -5.56
CA HIS A 380 1.71 -9.71 -5.56
C HIS A 380 0.81 -9.72 -6.80
N LYS A 381 0.89 -8.71 -7.68
CA LYS A 381 -0.02 -8.58 -8.83
C LYS A 381 0.41 -9.50 -9.98
N SER A 382 0.78 -8.94 -11.14
CA SER A 382 1.33 -9.73 -12.25
C SER A 382 2.60 -10.51 -11.86
N LEU A 383 3.41 -9.99 -10.92
CA LEU A 383 4.60 -10.69 -10.40
C LEU A 383 4.28 -12.01 -9.68
N ARG A 384 3.06 -12.17 -9.15
CA ARG A 384 2.56 -13.39 -8.52
C ARG A 384 3.36 -13.86 -7.28
N GLY A 385 3.97 -12.93 -6.56
CA GLY A 385 4.64 -13.16 -5.28
C GLY A 385 3.78 -12.82 -4.05
N PRO A 386 4.37 -12.77 -2.84
CA PRO A 386 3.66 -12.40 -1.62
C PRO A 386 3.25 -10.92 -1.63
N ARG A 387 2.33 -10.52 -0.74
CA ARG A 387 1.94 -9.11 -0.59
C ARG A 387 3.06 -8.30 0.07
N GLY A 388 3.76 -7.48 -0.72
CA GLY A 388 4.63 -6.42 -0.23
C GLY A 388 5.04 -5.45 -1.34
N GLY A 389 6.07 -4.64 -1.07
CA GLY A 389 6.67 -3.69 -1.99
C GLY A 389 8.15 -3.96 -2.24
N ILE A 390 8.68 -3.33 -3.29
CA ILE A 390 10.09 -3.40 -3.66
C ILE A 390 10.48 -2.06 -4.30
N ILE A 391 11.71 -1.58 -4.02
CA ILE A 391 12.25 -0.34 -4.58
C ILE A 391 13.58 -0.68 -5.27
N PHE A 392 13.68 -0.40 -6.56
CA PHE A 392 14.93 -0.41 -7.30
C PHE A 392 15.42 1.03 -7.50
N TYR A 393 16.71 1.24 -7.42
CA TYR A 393 17.33 2.56 -7.57
C TYR A 393 18.66 2.48 -8.30
N ARG A 394 18.96 3.50 -9.10
CA ARG A 394 20.27 3.60 -9.77
C ARG A 394 21.41 3.77 -8.77
N LYS A 395 22.53 3.16 -9.11
CA LYS A 395 23.83 3.27 -8.45
C LYS A 395 24.89 3.69 -9.47
N GLY A 396 26.06 4.07 -8.97
CA GLY A 396 27.21 4.41 -9.83
C GLY A 396 27.14 5.82 -10.43
N PRO A 397 27.88 6.08 -11.52
CA PRO A 397 27.98 7.40 -12.12
C PRO A 397 26.67 7.84 -12.80
N LYS A 398 26.33 9.13 -12.65
CA LYS A 398 25.23 9.76 -13.38
C LYS A 398 25.62 9.96 -14.85
N PRO A 399 24.72 9.74 -15.83
CA PRO A 399 25.00 10.09 -17.21
C PRO A 399 25.22 11.61 -17.34
N LYS A 400 26.19 12.01 -18.18
CA LYS A 400 26.49 13.43 -18.42
C LYS A 400 25.26 14.13 -19.00
N LYS A 401 24.61 15.00 -18.22
CA LYS A 401 23.45 15.78 -18.68
C LYS A 401 23.88 16.79 -19.74
N ARG A 402 23.33 16.70 -20.96
CA ARG A 402 23.40 17.79 -21.95
C ARG A 402 22.32 18.83 -21.63
N GLY A 403 22.71 20.00 -21.15
CA GLY A 403 21.85 21.19 -21.16
C GLY A 403 21.07 21.52 -19.88
N MET A 404 21.45 21.01 -18.70
CA MET A 404 20.90 21.58 -17.45
C MET A 404 21.51 22.95 -17.16
N LEU A 405 20.64 23.93 -16.88
CA LEU A 405 20.99 25.21 -16.26
C LEU A 405 21.78 24.94 -14.96
N LEU A 406 22.98 25.52 -14.92
CA LEU A 406 24.09 25.30 -13.98
C LEU A 406 23.81 25.59 -12.48
N SER A 407 22.56 25.68 -12.01
CA SER A 407 22.27 26.19 -10.67
C SER A 407 21.62 25.23 -9.67
N GLN A 408 21.34 23.96 -10.00
CA GLN A 408 20.74 22.99 -9.04
C GLN A 408 21.21 21.54 -9.25
N GLY A 409 22.51 21.28 -9.14
CA GLY A 409 23.04 19.93 -8.97
C GLY A 409 24.01 19.93 -7.80
N ASP A 410 24.00 18.88 -6.96
CA ASP A 410 24.83 18.81 -5.74
C ASP A 410 26.36 18.74 -6.00
N GLY A 411 26.80 18.80 -7.26
CA GLY A 411 28.21 18.67 -7.65
C GLY A 411 28.70 17.22 -7.69
N SER A 412 27.92 16.24 -7.21
CA SER A 412 28.25 14.81 -7.31
C SER A 412 27.87 14.21 -8.66
N ASP A 413 28.88 13.68 -9.34
CA ASP A 413 28.77 12.88 -10.57
C ASP A 413 28.23 11.45 -10.31
N ARG A 414 27.82 11.09 -9.08
CA ARG A 414 27.32 9.76 -8.71
C ARG A 414 25.91 9.81 -8.15
N TYR A 415 25.15 8.73 -8.34
CA TYR A 415 23.85 8.52 -7.70
C TYR A 415 24.03 8.27 -6.19
N ASP A 416 23.19 8.90 -5.39
CA ASP A 416 23.16 8.86 -3.92
C ASP A 416 21.84 8.27 -3.37
N PHE A 417 21.08 7.59 -4.23
CA PHE A 417 19.76 7.06 -3.89
C PHE A 417 19.80 5.91 -2.88
N GLU A 418 20.85 5.09 -2.90
CA GLU A 418 20.96 3.88 -2.05
C GLU A 418 20.85 4.24 -0.56
N GLU A 419 21.67 5.16 -0.07
CA GLU A 419 21.67 5.59 1.32
C GLU A 419 20.33 6.24 1.70
N LYS A 420 19.85 7.18 0.88
CA LYS A 420 18.61 7.93 1.12
C LYS A 420 17.38 7.03 1.19
N ILE A 421 17.25 6.10 0.23
CA ILE A 421 16.10 5.19 0.16
C ILE A 421 16.17 4.16 1.29
N ASN A 422 17.34 3.56 1.54
CA ASN A 422 17.47 2.58 2.62
C ASN A 422 17.17 3.24 3.98
N PHE A 423 17.70 4.43 4.24
CA PHE A 423 17.40 5.21 5.44
C PHE A 423 15.91 5.57 5.57
N ALA A 424 15.27 5.94 4.46
CA ALA A 424 13.86 6.28 4.45
C ALA A 424 12.97 5.06 4.74
N VAL A 425 13.33 3.87 4.24
CA VAL A 425 12.64 2.62 4.59
C VAL A 425 12.84 2.32 6.08
N PHE A 426 14.09 2.31 6.54
CA PHE A 426 14.46 2.15 7.95
C PHE A 426 15.72 2.98 8.25
N PRO A 427 15.73 3.83 9.30
CA PRO A 427 14.78 3.85 10.42
C PRO A 427 13.61 4.84 10.27
N ALA A 428 13.49 5.57 9.15
CA ALA A 428 12.58 6.72 9.12
C ALA A 428 11.09 6.36 9.11
N LEU A 429 10.69 5.26 8.45
CA LEU A 429 9.27 4.93 8.25
C LEU A 429 8.85 3.57 8.81
N GLN A 430 9.68 2.53 8.68
CA GLN A 430 9.37 1.17 9.13
C GLN A 430 10.27 0.77 10.32
N GLY A 431 9.91 -0.30 11.01
CA GLY A 431 10.74 -0.98 12.01
C GLY A 431 11.28 -2.31 11.48
N GLY A 432 11.14 -3.39 12.26
CA GLY A 432 11.57 -4.74 11.87
C GLY A 432 11.01 -5.25 10.52
N PRO A 433 11.87 -5.69 9.57
CA PRO A 433 11.43 -6.28 8.30
C PRO A 433 10.61 -7.57 8.48
N HIS A 434 9.68 -7.84 7.55
CA HIS A 434 8.90 -9.09 7.55
C HIS A 434 9.68 -10.21 6.83
N ASN A 435 10.52 -10.95 7.57
CA ASN A 435 11.44 -11.94 6.99
C ASN A 435 10.76 -13.12 6.29
N ASN A 436 9.59 -13.55 6.78
CA ASN A 436 8.74 -14.55 6.12
C ASN A 436 8.26 -14.07 4.73
N HIS A 437 7.94 -12.77 4.61
CA HIS A 437 7.63 -12.16 3.31
C HIS A 437 8.86 -12.12 2.40
N ILE A 438 10.03 -11.70 2.90
CA ILE A 438 11.26 -11.61 2.10
C ILE A 438 11.66 -12.99 1.56
N ALA A 439 11.56 -14.04 2.38
CA ALA A 439 11.79 -15.42 1.93
C ALA A 439 10.78 -15.86 0.86
N ALA A 440 9.49 -15.58 1.07
CA ALA A 440 8.45 -15.87 0.08
C ALA A 440 8.66 -15.10 -1.23
N LEU A 441 9.17 -13.86 -1.16
CA LEU A 441 9.51 -13.05 -2.31
C LEU A 441 10.70 -13.63 -3.06
N ALA A 442 11.75 -14.08 -2.37
CA ALA A 442 12.90 -14.74 -2.98
C ALA A 442 12.47 -16.00 -3.76
N ILE A 443 11.48 -16.76 -3.27
CA ILE A 443 10.90 -17.91 -3.98
C ILE A 443 10.18 -17.45 -5.25
N ALA A 444 9.32 -16.43 -5.15
CA ALA A 444 8.60 -15.89 -6.29
C ALA A 444 9.55 -15.36 -7.37
N LEU A 445 10.59 -14.62 -6.99
CA LEU A 445 11.59 -14.07 -7.92
C LEU A 445 12.39 -15.16 -8.64
N LYS A 446 12.66 -16.30 -7.97
CA LYS A 446 13.23 -17.48 -8.64
C LYS A 446 12.31 -17.99 -9.75
N GLN A 447 11.00 -18.01 -9.52
CA GLN A 447 10.02 -18.43 -10.53
C GLN A 447 9.89 -17.41 -11.66
N VAL A 448 9.92 -16.12 -11.34
CA VAL A 448 9.85 -15.02 -12.33
C VAL A 448 10.97 -15.12 -13.36
N ALA A 449 12.16 -15.59 -12.95
CA ALA A 449 13.32 -15.75 -13.81
C ALA A 449 13.27 -16.99 -14.73
N THR A 450 12.19 -17.80 -14.73
CA THR A 450 12.13 -19.02 -15.55
C THR A 450 11.45 -18.82 -16.91
N PRO A 451 11.76 -19.66 -17.91
CA PRO A 451 11.06 -19.64 -19.21
C PRO A 451 9.55 -19.87 -19.10
N GLU A 452 9.12 -20.71 -18.17
CA GLU A 452 7.69 -21.00 -17.95
C GLU A 452 6.93 -19.76 -17.48
N TYR A 453 7.56 -18.92 -16.66
CA TYR A 453 6.96 -17.66 -16.24
C TYR A 453 6.83 -16.67 -17.41
N LYS A 454 7.81 -16.64 -18.32
CA LYS A 454 7.69 -15.86 -19.55
C LYS A 454 6.52 -16.34 -20.42
N THR A 455 6.37 -17.65 -20.61
CA THR A 455 5.22 -18.23 -21.33
C THR A 455 3.90 -17.86 -20.66
N TYR A 456 3.84 -17.88 -19.32
CA TYR A 456 2.67 -17.43 -18.55
C TYR A 456 2.34 -15.95 -18.82
N MET A 457 3.33 -15.05 -18.81
CA MET A 457 3.11 -13.62 -19.09
C MET A 457 2.69 -13.34 -20.55
N GLN A 458 3.23 -14.11 -21.50
CA GLN A 458 2.75 -14.08 -22.89
C GLN A 458 1.28 -14.46 -22.97
N GLN A 459 0.88 -15.52 -22.27
CA GLN A 459 -0.51 -15.95 -22.23
C GLN A 459 -1.41 -14.90 -21.56
N VAL A 460 -0.96 -14.24 -20.49
CA VAL A 460 -1.69 -13.12 -19.85
C VAL A 460 -2.03 -12.03 -20.86
N LYS A 461 -1.08 -11.62 -21.70
CA LYS A 461 -1.32 -10.62 -22.78
C LYS A 461 -2.26 -11.15 -23.87
N LYS A 462 -2.07 -12.40 -24.32
CA LYS A 462 -2.93 -13.02 -25.33
C LYS A 462 -4.38 -13.09 -24.85
N ASN A 463 -4.59 -13.53 -23.62
CA ASN A 463 -5.89 -13.59 -22.98
C ASN A 463 -6.55 -12.20 -22.85
N ALA A 464 -5.78 -11.17 -22.48
CA ALA A 464 -6.30 -9.80 -22.41
C ALA A 464 -6.77 -9.29 -23.78
N LYS A 465 -5.99 -9.57 -24.84
CA LYS A 465 -6.36 -9.25 -26.23
C LYS A 465 -7.55 -10.05 -26.73
N ALA A 466 -7.65 -11.34 -26.38
CA ALA A 466 -8.78 -12.20 -26.72
C ALA A 466 -10.07 -11.68 -26.08
N LEU A 467 -10.04 -11.39 -24.78
CA LEU A 467 -11.17 -10.80 -24.06
C LEU A 467 -11.58 -9.45 -24.65
N ALA A 468 -10.62 -8.56 -24.91
CA ALA A 468 -10.89 -7.26 -25.52
C ALA A 468 -11.57 -7.42 -26.90
N SER A 469 -11.03 -8.30 -27.74
CA SER A 469 -11.59 -8.59 -29.07
C SER A 469 -13.00 -9.17 -28.98
N ALA A 470 -13.23 -10.10 -28.04
CA ALA A 470 -14.52 -10.73 -27.82
C ALA A 470 -15.60 -9.72 -27.35
N LEU A 471 -15.23 -8.76 -26.49
CA LEU A 471 -16.11 -7.67 -26.08
C LEU A 471 -16.40 -6.71 -27.23
N LEU A 472 -15.38 -6.30 -28.00
CA LEU A 472 -15.56 -5.41 -29.16
C LEU A 472 -16.47 -6.01 -30.23
N ARG A 473 -16.33 -7.32 -30.54
CA ARG A 473 -17.23 -8.04 -31.46
C ARG A 473 -18.70 -8.04 -31.01
N ARG A 474 -18.94 -7.84 -29.71
CA ARG A 474 -20.27 -7.74 -29.09
C ARG A 474 -20.74 -6.30 -28.91
N ASN A 475 -20.13 -5.35 -29.64
CA ASN A 475 -20.42 -3.92 -29.60
C ASN A 475 -20.21 -3.26 -28.23
N CYS A 476 -19.37 -3.86 -27.37
CA CYS A 476 -18.93 -3.22 -26.13
C CYS A 476 -17.88 -2.14 -26.43
N ARG A 477 -17.90 -1.04 -25.66
CA ARG A 477 -16.95 0.05 -25.80
C ARG A 477 -15.79 -0.12 -24.80
N LEU A 478 -14.56 -0.13 -25.27
CA LEU A 478 -13.37 -0.15 -24.41
C LEU A 478 -12.68 1.21 -24.43
N VAL A 479 -12.16 1.66 -23.27
CA VAL A 479 -11.32 2.86 -23.22
C VAL A 479 -10.06 2.58 -24.04
N THR A 480 -9.67 3.53 -24.91
CA THR A 480 -8.63 3.38 -25.94
C THR A 480 -8.91 2.32 -27.01
N GLY A 481 -10.08 1.66 -27.02
CA GLY A 481 -10.44 0.65 -28.02
C GLY A 481 -9.71 -0.69 -27.90
N GLY A 482 -8.99 -0.97 -26.81
CA GLY A 482 -8.26 -2.22 -26.64
C GLY A 482 -7.29 -2.21 -25.46
N THR A 483 -6.27 -3.05 -25.52
CA THR A 483 -5.21 -3.14 -24.50
C THR A 483 -3.88 -3.62 -25.08
N ASP A 484 -2.79 -3.15 -24.50
CA ASP A 484 -1.43 -3.62 -24.76
C ASP A 484 -0.83 -4.39 -23.56
N ASN A 485 -1.56 -4.51 -22.44
CA ASN A 485 -1.09 -5.14 -21.21
C ASN A 485 -2.09 -6.21 -20.68
N HIS A 486 -2.12 -6.44 -19.37
CA HIS A 486 -2.90 -7.49 -18.69
C HIS A 486 -4.33 -7.07 -18.32
N LEU A 487 -4.73 -5.82 -18.58
CA LEU A 487 -6.03 -5.30 -18.19
C LEU A 487 -6.72 -4.52 -19.32
N LEU A 488 -8.04 -4.39 -19.22
CA LEU A 488 -8.84 -3.52 -20.05
C LEU A 488 -9.82 -2.73 -19.18
N LEU A 489 -10.32 -1.62 -19.74
CA LEU A 489 -11.36 -0.81 -19.13
C LEU A 489 -12.60 -0.85 -20.03
N TRP A 490 -13.68 -1.42 -19.50
CA TRP A 490 -14.95 -1.51 -20.19
C TRP A 490 -15.86 -0.36 -19.77
N ASP A 491 -16.29 0.43 -20.75
CA ASP A 491 -17.26 1.48 -20.62
C ASP A 491 -18.69 0.92 -20.75
N LEU A 492 -19.44 0.99 -19.65
CA LEU A 492 -20.79 0.44 -19.51
C LEU A 492 -21.89 1.45 -19.87
N ARG A 493 -21.55 2.67 -20.28
CA ARG A 493 -22.53 3.73 -20.58
C ARG A 493 -23.49 3.34 -21.71
N ASN A 494 -23.05 2.54 -22.68
CA ASN A 494 -23.92 2.02 -23.75
C ASN A 494 -25.04 1.11 -23.21
N PHE A 495 -24.88 0.55 -22.01
CA PHE A 495 -25.89 -0.24 -21.31
C PHE A 495 -26.72 0.60 -20.33
N GLY A 496 -26.45 1.90 -20.21
CA GLY A 496 -27.07 2.78 -19.21
C GLY A 496 -26.72 2.42 -17.76
N LEU A 497 -25.64 1.65 -17.55
CA LEU A 497 -25.23 1.14 -16.25
C LEU A 497 -24.15 2.01 -15.61
N THR A 498 -24.08 1.93 -14.27
CA THR A 498 -22.90 2.35 -13.51
C THR A 498 -22.07 1.12 -13.17
N GLY A 499 -20.76 1.31 -13.01
CA GLY A 499 -19.85 0.24 -12.59
C GLY A 499 -20.25 -0.35 -11.23
N LYS A 500 -20.84 0.45 -10.33
CA LYS A 500 -21.34 -0.03 -9.02
C LYS A 500 -22.43 -1.09 -9.15
N ASN A 501 -23.44 -0.84 -10.00
CA ASN A 501 -24.55 -1.77 -10.17
C ASN A 501 -24.09 -3.04 -10.89
N PHE A 502 -23.25 -2.89 -11.92
CA PHE A 502 -22.72 -4.03 -12.65
C PHE A 502 -21.78 -4.90 -11.79
N GLU A 503 -20.85 -4.30 -11.05
CA GLU A 503 -19.97 -5.01 -10.10
C GLU A 503 -20.78 -5.87 -9.12
N LYS A 504 -21.90 -5.34 -8.60
CA LYS A 504 -22.74 -6.09 -7.66
C LYS A 504 -23.45 -7.28 -8.30
N VAL A 505 -23.93 -7.14 -9.54
CA VAL A 505 -24.52 -8.28 -10.28
C VAL A 505 -23.46 -9.35 -10.54
N CYS A 506 -22.26 -8.94 -10.97
CA CYS A 506 -21.14 -9.86 -11.16
C CYS A 506 -20.80 -10.62 -9.87
N GLU A 507 -20.74 -9.94 -8.72
CA GLU A 507 -20.47 -10.56 -7.42
C GLU A 507 -21.51 -11.64 -7.08
N PHE A 508 -22.80 -11.36 -7.31
CA PHE A 508 -23.88 -12.34 -7.11
C PHE A 508 -23.80 -13.53 -8.09
N CYS A 509 -23.13 -13.35 -9.23
CA CYS A 509 -22.89 -14.38 -10.23
C CYS A 509 -21.52 -15.08 -10.06
N HIS A 510 -20.78 -14.79 -8.98
CA HIS A 510 -19.41 -15.28 -8.73
C HIS A 510 -18.38 -14.87 -9.81
N ILE A 511 -18.56 -13.68 -10.37
CA ILE A 511 -17.58 -13.00 -11.22
C ILE A 511 -17.02 -11.82 -10.41
N THR A 512 -15.73 -11.83 -10.12
CA THR A 512 -15.11 -10.83 -9.25
C THR A 512 -14.34 -9.82 -10.09
N LEU A 513 -14.79 -8.56 -10.13
CA LEU A 513 -14.13 -7.45 -10.84
C LEU A 513 -14.30 -6.15 -10.05
N ASN A 514 -13.71 -5.04 -10.51
CA ASN A 514 -13.83 -3.77 -9.79
C ASN A 514 -14.34 -2.62 -10.68
N LYS A 515 -15.24 -1.81 -10.13
CA LYS A 515 -15.65 -0.52 -10.70
C LYS A 515 -14.51 0.49 -10.72
N VAL A 516 -14.59 1.42 -11.66
CA VAL A 516 -13.59 2.48 -11.88
C VAL A 516 -14.28 3.68 -12.52
N THR A 517 -13.79 4.86 -12.22
CA THR A 517 -14.19 6.08 -12.92
C THR A 517 -13.43 6.19 -14.24
N ILE A 518 -14.11 6.63 -15.29
CA ILE A 518 -13.54 6.87 -16.62
C ILE A 518 -13.93 8.27 -17.09
N PHE A 519 -13.30 8.76 -18.16
CA PHE A 519 -13.73 9.99 -18.83
C PHE A 519 -14.82 9.70 -19.87
N ASP A 520 -15.80 10.60 -19.96
CA ASP A 520 -16.72 10.66 -21.09
C ASP A 520 -16.13 11.44 -22.27
N ASP A 521 -16.85 11.47 -23.39
CA ASP A 521 -16.43 12.14 -24.62
C ASP A 521 -16.27 13.67 -24.46
N ASN A 522 -16.90 14.23 -23.43
CA ASN A 522 -16.84 15.65 -23.07
C ASN A 522 -15.75 15.95 -22.02
N GLY A 523 -15.01 14.95 -21.55
CA GLY A 523 -14.01 15.11 -20.50
C GLY A 523 -14.54 15.14 -19.07
N ASN A 524 -15.80 14.77 -18.84
CA ASN A 524 -16.33 14.61 -17.48
C ASN A 524 -15.98 13.23 -16.91
N ILE A 525 -15.75 13.19 -15.60
CA ILE A 525 -15.51 11.95 -14.87
C ILE A 525 -16.85 11.26 -14.60
N THR A 526 -16.96 9.98 -14.96
CA THR A 526 -18.17 9.17 -14.81
C THR A 526 -17.88 7.83 -14.12
N PRO A 527 -18.76 7.33 -13.23
CA PRO A 527 -18.61 6.02 -12.59
C PRO A 527 -19.04 4.85 -13.50
N GLY A 528 -19.09 5.05 -14.81
CA GLY A 528 -19.57 4.09 -15.81
C GLY A 528 -18.58 3.01 -16.23
N GLY A 529 -17.41 2.90 -15.58
CA GLY A 529 -16.37 1.96 -15.96
C GLY A 529 -16.25 0.74 -15.05
N VAL A 530 -15.76 -0.36 -15.62
CA VAL A 530 -15.15 -1.47 -14.87
C VAL A 530 -13.77 -1.82 -15.41
N ARG A 531 -12.91 -2.28 -14.51
CA ARG A 531 -11.56 -2.73 -14.82
C ARG A 531 -11.53 -4.24 -14.70
N ILE A 532 -11.05 -4.89 -15.75
CA ILE A 532 -10.97 -6.33 -15.87
C ILE A 532 -9.52 -6.68 -16.20
N GLY A 533 -8.95 -7.65 -15.50
CA GLY A 533 -7.63 -8.18 -15.82
C GLY A 533 -7.59 -9.70 -15.88
N THR A 534 -6.57 -10.20 -16.55
CA THR A 534 -6.39 -11.60 -16.89
C THR A 534 -5.40 -12.41 -16.03
N PRO A 535 -4.53 -11.85 -15.15
CA PRO A 535 -3.50 -12.64 -14.46
C PRO A 535 -4.00 -13.83 -13.64
N ALA A 536 -5.06 -13.65 -12.84
CA ALA A 536 -5.55 -14.67 -11.91
C ALA A 536 -6.11 -15.90 -12.64
N MET A 537 -7.05 -15.72 -13.57
CA MET A 537 -7.58 -16.84 -14.35
C MET A 537 -6.52 -17.47 -15.28
N THR A 538 -5.59 -16.69 -15.80
CA THR A 538 -4.47 -17.27 -16.57
C THR A 538 -3.57 -18.15 -15.69
N SER A 539 -3.37 -17.81 -14.41
CA SER A 539 -2.63 -18.66 -13.46
C SER A 539 -3.32 -20.00 -13.20
N ARG A 540 -4.63 -20.09 -13.42
CA ARG A 540 -5.41 -21.33 -13.33
C ARG A 540 -5.37 -22.18 -14.60
N GLY A 541 -4.74 -21.68 -15.66
CA GLY A 541 -4.57 -22.37 -16.94
C GLY A 541 -5.53 -21.92 -18.04
N CYS A 542 -6.35 -20.88 -17.82
CA CYS A 542 -7.26 -20.39 -18.86
C CYS A 542 -6.48 -19.83 -20.08
N LEU A 543 -6.99 -20.15 -21.26
CA LEU A 543 -6.49 -19.72 -22.57
C LEU A 543 -7.48 -18.77 -23.26
N GLU A 544 -7.19 -18.39 -24.50
CA GLU A 544 -7.94 -17.36 -25.23
C GLU A 544 -9.44 -17.72 -25.36
N ALA A 545 -9.76 -18.98 -25.67
CA ALA A 545 -11.14 -19.45 -25.80
C ALA A 545 -11.93 -19.35 -24.48
N ASP A 546 -11.27 -19.59 -23.35
CA ASP A 546 -11.86 -19.44 -22.02
C ASP A 546 -12.19 -17.98 -21.73
N PHE A 547 -11.32 -17.05 -22.13
CA PHE A 547 -11.58 -15.62 -22.02
C PHE A 547 -12.67 -15.13 -22.98
N GLU A 548 -12.87 -15.80 -24.13
CA GLU A 548 -14.04 -15.54 -24.98
C GLU A 548 -15.36 -15.96 -24.30
N MET A 549 -15.36 -17.10 -23.60
CA MET A 549 -16.49 -17.55 -22.78
C MET A 549 -16.75 -16.58 -21.62
N MET A 550 -15.70 -16.09 -20.95
CA MET A 550 -15.85 -15.07 -19.90
C MET A 550 -16.46 -13.77 -20.45
N ALA A 551 -16.16 -13.39 -21.70
CA ALA A 551 -16.81 -12.24 -22.36
C ALA A 551 -18.32 -12.43 -22.49
N GLU A 552 -18.78 -13.66 -22.74
CA GLU A 552 -20.21 -13.99 -22.79
C GLU A 552 -20.87 -13.89 -21.40
N PHE A 553 -20.23 -14.44 -20.36
CA PHE A 553 -20.73 -14.32 -18.99
C PHE A 553 -20.84 -12.85 -18.54
N LEU A 554 -19.83 -12.05 -18.88
CA LEU A 554 -19.81 -10.61 -18.61
C LEU A 554 -20.94 -9.87 -19.33
N LEU A 555 -21.19 -10.18 -20.60
CA LEU A 555 -22.31 -9.60 -21.35
C LEU A 555 -23.66 -10.01 -20.75
N ARG A 556 -23.82 -11.28 -20.37
CA ARG A 556 -25.05 -11.77 -19.72
C ARG A 556 -25.29 -11.07 -18.39
N ALA A 557 -24.25 -10.88 -17.57
CA ALA A 557 -24.34 -10.11 -16.34
C ALA A 557 -24.76 -8.65 -16.60
N ALA A 558 -24.30 -8.02 -17.68
CA ALA A 558 -24.67 -6.64 -18.03
C ALA A 558 -26.13 -6.55 -18.45
N GLN A 559 -26.64 -7.55 -19.17
CA GLN A 559 -28.05 -7.65 -19.53
C GLN A 559 -28.95 -7.81 -18.28
N ILE A 560 -28.57 -8.70 -17.36
CA ILE A 560 -29.26 -8.88 -16.07
C ILE A 560 -29.29 -7.56 -15.30
N ALA A 561 -28.13 -6.90 -15.16
CA ALA A 561 -28.03 -5.61 -14.49
C ALA A 561 -28.94 -4.55 -15.10
N SER A 562 -29.03 -4.52 -16.44
CA SER A 562 -29.89 -3.59 -17.17
C SER A 562 -31.38 -3.88 -16.94
N SER A 563 -31.78 -5.16 -16.90
CA SER A 563 -33.17 -5.55 -16.61
C SER A 563 -33.56 -5.18 -15.18
N VAL A 564 -32.74 -5.55 -14.19
CA VAL A 564 -32.98 -5.22 -12.79
C VAL A 564 -33.05 -3.71 -12.59
N GLN A 565 -32.18 -2.94 -13.23
CA GLN A 565 -32.21 -1.48 -13.14
C GLN A 565 -33.48 -0.88 -13.75
N ARG A 566 -34.02 -1.47 -14.82
CA ARG A 566 -35.28 -1.03 -15.44
C ARG A 566 -36.49 -1.34 -14.56
N GLU A 567 -36.48 -2.49 -13.89
CA GLU A 567 -37.60 -2.95 -13.04
C GLU A 567 -37.61 -2.31 -11.65
N HIS A 568 -36.44 -2.14 -11.04
CA HIS A 568 -36.29 -1.68 -9.65
C HIS A 568 -35.67 -0.28 -9.51
N GLY A 569 -35.28 0.35 -10.62
CA GLY A 569 -34.64 1.66 -10.63
C GLY A 569 -33.15 1.63 -10.27
N LYS A 570 -32.54 2.82 -10.26
CA LYS A 570 -31.09 3.01 -10.04
C LYS A 570 -30.68 3.13 -8.57
N LEU A 571 -31.64 3.34 -7.66
CA LEU A 571 -31.34 3.57 -6.25
C LEU A 571 -30.75 2.30 -5.62
N PRO A 572 -29.64 2.39 -4.86
CA PRO A 572 -28.92 1.20 -4.39
C PRO A 572 -29.80 0.20 -3.63
N LYS A 573 -30.66 0.69 -2.72
CA LYS A 573 -31.55 -0.17 -1.92
C LYS A 573 -32.56 -0.93 -2.78
N SER A 574 -33.18 -0.26 -3.76
CA SER A 574 -34.17 -0.90 -4.62
C SER A 574 -33.51 -1.85 -5.64
N PHE A 575 -32.36 -1.45 -6.18
CA PHE A 575 -31.56 -2.29 -7.08
C PHE A 575 -31.14 -3.60 -6.40
N LEU A 576 -30.60 -3.54 -5.18
CA LEU A 576 -30.20 -4.74 -4.41
C LEU A 576 -31.36 -5.70 -4.18
N LYS A 577 -32.55 -5.18 -3.86
CA LYS A 577 -33.76 -6.00 -3.69
C LYS A 577 -34.12 -6.79 -4.95
N GLY A 578 -33.85 -6.24 -6.14
CA GLY A 578 -34.07 -6.94 -7.43
C GLY A 578 -33.04 -8.02 -7.75
N LEU A 579 -31.94 -8.10 -6.99
CA LEU A 579 -30.95 -9.18 -7.11
C LEU A 579 -31.32 -10.40 -6.27
N GLU A 580 -32.06 -10.20 -5.18
CA GLU A 580 -32.50 -11.26 -4.29
C GLU A 580 -33.44 -12.22 -5.02
N ASN A 581 -33.14 -13.52 -4.96
CA ASN A 581 -33.93 -14.59 -5.59
C ASN A 581 -34.13 -14.45 -7.12
N ASN A 582 -33.29 -13.67 -7.81
CA ASN A 582 -33.35 -13.52 -9.25
C ASN A 582 -32.89 -14.82 -9.95
N LYS A 583 -33.79 -15.44 -10.72
CA LYS A 583 -33.52 -16.73 -11.38
C LYS A 583 -32.38 -16.64 -12.41
N GLU A 584 -32.24 -15.52 -13.11
CA GLU A 584 -31.17 -15.34 -14.10
C GLU A 584 -29.79 -15.25 -13.44
N ILE A 585 -29.72 -14.65 -12.25
CA ILE A 585 -28.50 -14.62 -11.43
C ILE A 585 -28.12 -16.02 -10.96
N VAL A 586 -29.10 -16.79 -10.46
CA VAL A 586 -28.86 -18.16 -10.00
C VAL A 586 -28.33 -19.02 -11.15
N ASP A 587 -28.97 -18.94 -12.32
CA ASP A 587 -28.56 -19.68 -13.52
C ASP A 587 -27.15 -19.27 -14.00
N LEU A 588 -26.87 -17.96 -14.09
CA LEU A 588 -25.54 -17.49 -14.50
C LEU A 588 -24.47 -17.91 -13.49
N ARG A 589 -24.74 -17.80 -12.18
CA ARG A 589 -23.85 -18.26 -11.12
C ARG A 589 -23.52 -19.74 -11.26
N THR A 590 -24.52 -20.60 -11.47
CA THR A 590 -24.29 -22.05 -11.63
C THR A 590 -23.40 -22.35 -12.84
N ARG A 591 -23.60 -21.65 -13.96
CA ARG A 591 -22.75 -21.78 -15.15
C ARG A 591 -21.32 -21.31 -14.90
N VAL A 592 -21.17 -20.18 -14.20
CA VAL A 592 -19.86 -19.62 -13.79
C VAL A 592 -19.11 -20.60 -12.89
N GLU A 593 -19.76 -21.13 -11.85
CA GLU A 593 -19.14 -22.10 -10.93
C GLU A 593 -18.74 -23.39 -11.65
N SER A 594 -19.60 -23.89 -12.53
CA SER A 594 -19.33 -25.10 -13.32
C SER A 594 -18.17 -24.89 -14.30
N PHE A 595 -18.04 -23.71 -14.88
CA PHE A 595 -16.92 -23.36 -15.73
C PHE A 595 -15.62 -23.21 -14.92
N ALA A 596 -15.63 -22.40 -13.86
CA ALA A 596 -14.43 -22.11 -13.07
C ALA A 596 -13.85 -23.36 -12.38
N SER A 597 -14.69 -24.29 -11.94
CA SER A 597 -14.26 -25.51 -11.22
C SER A 597 -13.53 -26.53 -12.11
N GLN A 598 -13.46 -26.31 -13.43
CA GLN A 598 -12.73 -27.17 -14.37
C GLN A 598 -11.22 -26.89 -14.38
N PHE A 599 -10.81 -25.72 -13.87
CA PHE A 599 -9.44 -25.26 -13.92
C PHE A 599 -8.71 -25.51 -12.60
N ALA A 600 -7.43 -25.82 -12.71
CA ALA A 600 -6.55 -26.00 -11.56
C ALA A 600 -6.48 -24.73 -10.70
N MET A 601 -6.12 -24.90 -9.43
CA MET A 601 -5.95 -23.85 -8.46
C MET A 601 -4.56 -23.89 -7.82
N PRO A 602 -3.67 -22.94 -8.18
CA PRO A 602 -2.37 -22.84 -7.57
C PRO A 602 -2.46 -22.74 -6.05
N GLY A 603 -1.62 -23.51 -5.36
CA GLY A 603 -1.43 -23.41 -3.93
C GLY A 603 -2.07 -24.53 -3.10
N PHE A 604 -3.14 -25.16 -3.58
CA PHE A 604 -3.82 -26.21 -2.81
C PHE A 604 -4.45 -27.36 -3.61
N ASP A 605 -4.34 -27.36 -4.94
CA ASP A 605 -4.60 -28.56 -5.74
C ASP A 605 -3.52 -29.64 -5.55
#